data_AF-A0A5D4U1E6-F1
#
_entry.id   AF-A0A5D4U1E6-F1
#
_cell.length_a   1.000
_cell.length_b   1.000
_cell.length_c   1.000
_cell.angle_alpha   90.00
_cell.angle_beta   90.00
_cell.angle_gamma   90.00
#
_symmetry.space_group_name_H-M   'P 1'
#
loop_
_entity.id
_entity.type
_entity.pdbx_description
1 polymer ?
#
loop_
_entity_poly.entity_id
_entity_poly.type
_entity_poly.pdbx_seq_one_letter_code
_entity_poly.pdbx_strand_id
1 'polypeptide(L)'
;MVYILVTAIAFCMVMSLRTLFFPSKWREKHLSIKNFLLLGISYLVLVLGFGLVYVLLEVEGIDLLTEGGEVIQGDFIDHLFTCLYFSGVTLFSVGYGDVTPIGVGRGIALVESWLGYTIPAAFVIKTFFVDEQRGKPPGRTNS
;
A
#
# COMPACT_ATOMS: atom_id res chain seq x y z
N MET A 1 5.53 -12.76 -19.68
CA MET A 1 5.97 -11.34 -19.62
C MET A 1 5.33 -10.62 -18.44
N VAL A 2 4.02 -10.80 -18.23
CA VAL A 2 3.27 -10.17 -17.13
C VAL A 2 3.80 -10.52 -15.73
N TYR A 3 4.17 -11.77 -15.45
CA TYR A 3 4.74 -12.13 -14.14
C TYR A 3 6.00 -11.32 -13.78
N ILE A 4 6.83 -10.96 -14.77
CA ILE A 4 8.02 -10.11 -14.54
C ILE A 4 7.59 -8.71 -14.13
N LEU A 5 6.58 -8.14 -14.81
CA LEU A 5 6.01 -6.83 -14.47
C LEU A 5 5.41 -6.83 -13.06
N VAL A 6 4.63 -7.86 -12.71
CA VAL A 6 4.06 -8.02 -11.36
C VAL A 6 5.17 -8.06 -10.30
N THR A 7 6.24 -8.83 -10.53
CA THR A 7 7.38 -8.87 -9.59
C THR A 7 8.12 -7.53 -9.49
N ALA A 8 8.27 -6.79 -10.60
CA ALA A 8 8.89 -5.47 -10.60
C ALA A 8 8.03 -4.43 -9.86
N ILE A 9 6.71 -4.46 -10.03
CA ILE A 9 5.76 -3.62 -9.30
C ILE A 9 5.81 -3.94 -7.81
N ALA A 10 5.76 -5.22 -7.44
CA ALA A 10 5.89 -5.65 -6.04
C ALA A 10 7.22 -5.17 -5.43
N PHE A 11 8.33 -5.29 -6.15
CA PHE A 11 9.62 -4.78 -5.70
C PHE A 11 9.62 -3.25 -5.51
N CYS A 12 8.99 -2.52 -6.43
CA CYS A 12 8.84 -1.06 -6.34
C CYS A 12 8.01 -0.66 -5.09
N MET A 13 6.89 -1.34 -4.85
CA MET A 13 6.06 -1.13 -3.65
C MET A 13 6.86 -1.38 -2.37
N VAL A 14 7.63 -2.47 -2.31
CA VAL A 14 8.49 -2.81 -1.17
C VAL A 14 9.57 -1.74 -0.95
N MET A 15 10.19 -1.22 -2.02
CA MET A 15 11.18 -0.14 -1.91
C MET A 15 10.57 1.18 -1.44
N SER A 16 9.36 1.51 -1.90
CA SER A 16 8.59 2.66 -1.43
C SER A 16 8.28 2.55 0.07
N LEU A 17 7.78 1.39 0.50
CA LEU A 17 7.55 1.07 1.91
C LEU A 17 8.85 1.13 2.74
N ARG A 18 9.97 0.61 2.23
CA ARG A 18 11.26 0.73 2.92
C ARG A 18 11.68 2.19 3.09
N THR A 19 11.41 3.05 2.12
CA THR A 19 11.70 4.48 2.23
C THR A 19 10.89 5.14 3.35
N LEU A 20 9.64 4.70 3.56
CA LEU A 20 8.82 5.12 4.69
C LEU A 20 9.41 4.67 6.04
N PHE A 21 9.90 3.43 6.14
CA PHE A 21 10.42 2.88 7.40
C PHE A 21 11.85 3.28 7.74
N PHE A 22 12.74 3.38 6.76
CA PHE A 22 14.15 3.72 6.93
C PHE A 22 14.38 5.20 6.63
N PRO A 23 14.39 6.09 7.64
CA PRO A 23 14.60 7.51 7.40
C PRO A 23 16.00 7.74 6.81
N SER A 24 16.03 8.29 5.60
CA SER A 24 17.19 9.03 5.11
C SER A 24 17.53 10.12 6.13
N LYS A 25 18.80 10.15 6.56
CA LYS A 25 19.34 11.03 7.61
C LYS A 25 19.29 12.51 7.20
N TRP A 26 18.14 13.17 7.17
CA TRP A 26 18.07 14.63 7.04
C TRP A 26 17.15 15.25 8.09
N ARG A 27 17.78 15.40 9.26
CA ARG A 27 17.50 16.25 10.41
C ARG A 27 17.02 17.64 9.97
N GLU A 28 15.77 18.01 10.28
CA GLU A 28 15.32 19.39 10.55
C GLU A 28 13.85 19.35 11.02
N LYS A 29 13.48 20.23 11.97
CA LYS A 29 12.28 20.28 12.83
C LYS A 29 10.88 20.17 12.20
N HIS A 30 10.73 20.08 10.88
CA HIS A 30 9.45 19.89 10.17
C HIS A 30 9.13 18.40 9.88
N LEU A 31 9.53 17.52 10.79
CA LEU A 31 9.44 16.07 10.60
C LEU A 31 7.99 15.59 10.47
N SER A 32 7.04 16.15 11.22
CA SER A 32 5.66 15.63 11.26
C SER A 32 4.91 15.75 9.93
N ILE A 33 5.00 16.89 9.24
CA ILE A 33 4.29 17.12 7.96
C ILE A 33 4.97 16.36 6.82
N LYS A 34 6.31 16.37 6.75
CA LYS A 34 7.04 15.62 5.73
C LYS A 34 6.81 14.11 5.85
N ASN A 35 6.78 13.59 7.08
CA ASN A 35 6.49 12.19 7.34
C ASN A 35 5.04 11.84 6.97
N PHE A 36 4.08 12.72 7.26
CA PHE A 36 2.68 12.53 6.86
C PHE A 36 2.50 12.55 5.33
N LEU A 37 3.16 13.47 4.62
CA LEU A 37 3.17 13.49 3.15
C LEU A 37 3.83 12.23 2.58
N LEU A 38 4.93 11.77 3.16
CA LEU A 38 5.60 10.54 2.76
C LEU A 38 4.70 9.31 2.95
N LEU A 39 3.93 9.28 4.05
CA LEU A 39 2.91 8.26 4.29
C LEU A 39 1.85 8.28 3.18
N GLY A 40 1.27 9.46 2.88
CA GLY A 40 0.28 9.62 1.82
C GLY A 40 0.78 9.21 0.43
N ILE A 41 2.01 9.58 0.08
CA ILE A 41 2.65 9.14 -1.18
C ILE A 41 2.85 7.62 -1.19
N SER A 42 3.22 7.02 -0.05
CA SER A 42 3.37 5.57 0.05
C SER A 42 2.04 4.86 -0.19
N TYR A 43 0.93 5.38 0.34
CA TYR A 43 -0.42 4.86 0.05
C TYR A 43 -0.77 4.97 -1.43
N LEU A 44 -0.51 6.12 -2.07
CA LEU A 44 -0.76 6.28 -3.51
C LEU A 44 0.02 5.26 -4.33
N VAL A 45 1.29 5.01 -3.98
CA VAL A 45 2.11 3.98 -4.66
C VAL A 45 1.53 2.58 -4.46
N LEU A 46 0.98 2.26 -3.29
CA LEU A 46 0.33 0.98 -3.06
C LEU A 46 -0.97 0.84 -3.84
N VAL A 47 -1.83 1.86 -3.83
CA VAL A 47 -3.08 1.83 -4.61
C VAL A 47 -2.78 1.63 -6.08
N LEU A 48 -1.82 2.40 -6.62
CA LEU A 48 -1.39 2.26 -8.02
C LEU A 48 -0.74 0.90 -8.28
N GLY A 49 0.10 0.41 -7.37
CA GLY A 49 0.81 -0.85 -7.53
C GLY A 49 -0.13 -2.06 -7.53
N PHE A 50 -1.01 -2.17 -6.54
CA PHE A 50 -2.01 -3.25 -6.48
C PHE A 50 -3.02 -3.13 -7.62
N GLY A 51 -3.49 -1.93 -7.95
CA GLY A 51 -4.37 -1.70 -9.10
C GLY A 51 -3.76 -2.19 -10.42
N LEU A 52 -2.48 -1.89 -10.68
CA LEU A 52 -1.76 -2.40 -11.84
C LEU A 52 -1.58 -3.92 -11.82
N VAL A 53 -1.37 -4.52 -10.64
CA VAL A 53 -1.30 -5.98 -10.50
C VAL A 53 -2.65 -6.63 -10.86
N TYR A 54 -3.77 -6.08 -10.40
CA TYR A 54 -5.11 -6.60 -10.75
C TYR A 54 -5.35 -6.55 -12.25
N VAL A 55 -5.15 -5.39 -12.91
CA VAL A 55 -5.34 -5.23 -14.36
C VAL A 55 -4.46 -6.18 -15.15
N LEU A 56 -3.18 -6.28 -14.78
CA LEU A 56 -2.23 -7.14 -15.50
C LEU A 56 -2.64 -8.62 -15.43
N LEU A 57 -3.18 -9.06 -14.30
CA LEU A 57 -3.64 -10.44 -14.15
C LEU A 57 -4.97 -10.69 -14.88
N GLU A 58 -5.89 -9.71 -14.89
CA GLU A 58 -7.12 -9.79 -15.68
C GLU A 58 -6.84 -9.84 -17.18
N VAL A 59 -5.89 -9.04 -17.68
CA VAL A 59 -5.50 -9.04 -19.11
C VAL A 59 -4.86 -10.37 -19.53
N GLU A 60 -4.24 -11.12 -18.62
CA GLU A 60 -3.76 -12.48 -18.88
C GLU A 60 -4.89 -13.53 -18.90
N GLY A 61 -6.14 -13.12 -18.67
CA GLY A 61 -7.32 -13.99 -18.65
C GLY A 61 -7.55 -14.68 -17.31
N ILE A 62 -6.97 -14.17 -16.22
CA ILE A 62 -7.30 -14.62 -14.87
C ILE A 62 -8.38 -13.70 -14.32
N ASP A 63 -9.59 -14.21 -14.14
CA ASP A 63 -10.68 -13.42 -13.56
C ASP A 63 -10.39 -13.18 -12.07
N LEU A 64 -10.08 -11.93 -11.71
CA LEU A 64 -9.78 -11.52 -10.34
C LEU A 64 -10.91 -10.72 -9.70
N LEU A 65 -11.61 -9.89 -10.47
CA LEU A 65 -12.66 -9.00 -9.98
C LEU A 65 -13.96 -9.21 -10.75
N THR A 66 -15.07 -8.94 -10.07
CA THR A 66 -16.40 -8.89 -10.68
C THR A 66 -17.07 -7.59 -10.26
N GLU A 67 -17.73 -6.93 -11.20
CA GLU A 67 -18.50 -5.71 -10.95
C GLU A 67 -19.99 -6.07 -11.00
N GLY A 68 -20.71 -5.88 -9.89
CA GLY A 68 -22.14 -6.20 -9.82
C GLY A 68 -22.51 -7.67 -10.09
N GLY A 69 -21.54 -8.59 -10.01
CA GLY A 69 -21.73 -10.02 -10.29
C GLY A 69 -21.51 -10.43 -11.74
N GLU A 70 -21.15 -9.50 -12.62
CA GLU A 70 -20.71 -9.81 -13.99
C GLU A 70 -19.19 -9.63 -14.14
N VAL A 71 -18.63 -10.27 -15.16
CA VAL A 71 -17.24 -10.02 -15.59
C VAL A 71 -17.16 -8.57 -16.06
N ILE A 72 -16.09 -7.87 -15.70
CA ILE A 72 -15.90 -6.47 -16.11
C ILE A 72 -15.95 -6.41 -17.64
N GLN A 73 -16.93 -5.67 -18.16
CA GLN A 73 -17.13 -5.44 -19.59
C GLN A 73 -16.79 -3.98 -19.88
N GLY A 74 -15.72 -3.72 -20.63
CA GLY A 74 -15.33 -2.35 -20.98
C GLY A 74 -14.03 -2.27 -21.76
N ASP A 75 -13.62 -1.04 -22.08
CA ASP A 75 -12.30 -0.79 -22.66
C ASP A 75 -11.20 -0.99 -21.59
N PHE A 76 -9.96 -1.17 -22.03
CA PHE A 76 -8.81 -1.33 -21.11
C PHE A 76 -8.71 -0.21 -20.06
N ILE A 77 -9.10 1.01 -20.44
CA ILE A 77 -9.10 2.18 -19.54
C ILE A 77 -10.14 2.02 -18.43
N ASP A 78 -11.32 1.47 -18.74
CA ASP A 78 -12.36 1.24 -17.74
C ASP A 78 -11.92 0.17 -16.74
N HIS A 79 -11.35 -0.94 -17.23
CA HIS A 79 -10.74 -1.97 -16.37
C HIS A 79 -9.68 -1.38 -15.45
N LEU A 80 -8.82 -0.49 -15.98
CA LEU A 80 -7.78 0.17 -15.19
C LEU A 80 -8.38 1.01 -14.06
N PHE A 81 -9.41 1.81 -14.35
CA PHE A 81 -10.07 2.61 -13.33
C PHE A 81 -10.82 1.76 -12.31
N THR A 82 -11.52 0.70 -12.72
CA THR A 82 -12.23 -0.23 -11.81
C THR A 82 -11.26 -0.97 -10.89
N CYS A 83 -10.12 -1.44 -11.41
CA CYS A 83 -9.08 -2.08 -10.61
C CYS A 83 -8.40 -1.10 -9.63
N LEU A 84 -8.13 0.13 -10.06
CA LEU A 84 -7.57 1.17 -9.20
C LEU A 84 -8.55 1.58 -8.09
N TYR A 85 -9.82 1.69 -8.43
CA TYR A 85 -10.89 1.94 -7.48
C TYR A 85 -10.99 0.80 -6.45
N PHE A 86 -11.02 -0.46 -6.92
CA PHE A 86 -11.03 -1.64 -6.07
C PHE A 86 -9.84 -1.68 -5.10
N SER A 87 -8.63 -1.44 -5.61
CA SER A 87 -7.40 -1.35 -4.84
C SER A 87 -7.51 -0.27 -3.73
N GLY A 88 -7.99 0.92 -4.08
CA GLY A 88 -8.24 2.00 -3.11
C GLY A 88 -9.23 1.60 -2.01
N VAL A 89 -10.40 1.11 -2.38
CA VAL A 89 -11.42 0.72 -1.39
C VAL A 89 -10.99 -0.48 -0.54
N THR A 90 -10.13 -1.35 -1.05
CA THR A 90 -9.59 -2.52 -0.33
C THR A 90 -8.48 -2.12 0.62
N LEU A 91 -7.53 -1.28 0.17
CA LEU A 91 -6.43 -0.79 0.98
C LEU A 91 -6.92 0.07 2.15
N PHE A 92 -7.90 0.94 1.91
CA PHE A 92 -8.53 1.73 2.99
C PHE A 92 -9.62 0.98 3.73
N SER A 93 -9.90 -0.27 3.36
CA SER A 93 -10.94 -1.13 3.97
C SER A 93 -12.33 -0.47 4.00
N VAL A 94 -12.65 0.30 2.96
CA VAL A 94 -13.98 0.88 2.75
C VAL A 94 -14.94 -0.18 2.22
N GLY A 95 -14.51 -0.93 1.20
CA GLY A 95 -15.21 -2.11 0.68
C GLY A 95 -16.70 -1.94 0.42
N TYR A 96 -17.09 -1.03 -0.49
CA TYR A 96 -18.51 -0.78 -0.81
C TYR A 96 -19.28 -2.02 -1.29
N GLY A 97 -18.58 -3.02 -1.81
CA GLY A 97 -19.15 -4.31 -2.24
C GLY A 97 -19.74 -4.29 -3.66
N ASP A 98 -19.53 -3.20 -4.39
CA ASP A 98 -19.82 -3.04 -5.82
C ASP A 98 -18.84 -3.82 -6.70
N VAL A 99 -17.56 -3.76 -6.37
CA VAL A 99 -16.50 -4.58 -6.97
C VAL A 99 -16.01 -5.59 -5.94
N THR A 100 -16.08 -6.88 -6.28
CA THR A 100 -15.72 -7.95 -5.36
C THR A 100 -14.62 -8.86 -5.92
N PRO A 101 -13.65 -9.27 -5.09
CA PRO A 101 -12.60 -10.17 -5.53
C PRO A 101 -13.09 -11.63 -5.60
N ILE A 102 -12.72 -12.30 -6.67
CA ILE A 102 -12.98 -13.72 -6.91
C ILE A 102 -11.66 -14.48 -7.10
N GLY A 103 -11.74 -15.82 -7.02
CA GLY A 103 -10.57 -16.68 -7.24
C GLY A 103 -9.35 -16.30 -6.41
N VAL A 104 -8.21 -16.12 -7.09
CA VAL A 104 -6.92 -15.75 -6.49
C VAL A 104 -6.90 -14.28 -6.02
N GLY A 105 -7.76 -13.42 -6.58
CA GLY A 105 -7.89 -12.01 -6.20
C GLY A 105 -8.23 -11.84 -4.71
N ARG A 106 -8.93 -12.80 -4.10
CA ARG A 106 -9.24 -12.80 -2.66
C ARG A 106 -7.99 -12.81 -1.78
N GLY A 107 -6.97 -13.59 -2.17
CA GLY A 107 -5.72 -13.66 -1.43
C GLY A 107 -4.93 -12.36 -1.53
N ILE A 108 -4.93 -11.74 -2.71
CA ILE A 108 -4.27 -10.45 -2.95
C ILE A 108 -4.95 -9.35 -2.14
N ALA A 109 -6.29 -9.28 -2.19
CA ALA A 109 -7.08 -8.32 -1.45
C ALA A 109 -6.87 -8.43 0.07
N LEU A 110 -6.72 -9.65 0.59
CA LEU A 110 -6.44 -9.87 2.01
C LEU A 110 -5.07 -9.32 2.43
N VAL A 111 -4.03 -9.52 1.61
CA VAL A 111 -2.70 -8.96 1.86
C VAL A 111 -2.73 -7.43 1.75
N GLU A 112 -3.45 -6.91 0.76
CA GLU A 112 -3.62 -5.48 0.53
C GLU A 112 -4.30 -4.80 1.73
N SER A 113 -5.44 -5.30 2.20
CA SER A 113 -6.11 -4.77 3.39
C SER A 113 -5.25 -4.89 4.64
N TRP A 114 -4.47 -5.98 4.79
CA TRP A 114 -3.55 -6.12 5.91
C TRP A 114 -2.45 -5.04 5.92
N LEU A 115 -1.89 -4.72 4.75
CA LEU A 115 -0.94 -3.62 4.61
C LEU A 115 -1.60 -2.27 4.94
N GLY A 116 -2.82 -2.06 4.45
CA GLY A 116 -3.64 -0.87 4.73
C GLY A 116 -3.79 -0.56 6.22
N TYR A 117 -4.00 -1.58 7.05
CA TYR A 117 -4.07 -1.41 8.51
C TYR A 117 -2.70 -1.34 9.22
N THR A 118 -1.69 -2.02 8.67
CA THR A 118 -0.38 -2.15 9.34
C THR A 118 0.48 -0.89 9.16
N ILE A 119 0.42 -0.26 7.99
CA ILE A 119 1.24 0.91 7.65
C ILE A 119 0.99 2.14 8.56
N PRO A 120 -0.25 2.59 8.81
CA PRO A 120 -0.51 3.75 9.66
C PRO A 120 -0.22 3.44 11.13
N ALA A 121 -0.48 2.21 11.60
CA ALA A 121 -0.09 1.78 12.93
C ALA A 121 1.43 1.82 13.13
N ALA A 122 2.19 1.29 12.17
CA ALA A 122 3.65 1.32 12.21
C ALA A 122 4.22 2.76 12.10
N PHE A 123 3.56 3.63 11.33
CA PHE A 123 3.89 5.05 11.24
C PHE A 123 3.70 5.78 12.58
N VAL A 124 2.59 5.53 13.28
CA VAL A 124 2.31 6.07 14.61
C VAL A 124 3.38 5.58 15.59
N ILE A 125 3.68 4.28 15.61
CA ILE A 125 4.70 3.73 16.50
C ILE A 125 6.07 4.39 16.28
N LYS A 126 6.48 4.52 15.01
CA LYS A 126 7.73 5.17 14.63
C LYS A 126 7.77 6.63 15.06
N THR A 127 6.67 7.36 14.91
CA THR A 127 6.62 8.80 15.19
C THR A 127 6.60 9.08 16.70
N PHE A 128 5.86 8.30 17.48
CA PHE A 128 5.71 8.57 18.92
C PHE A 128 6.75 7.86 19.80
N PHE A 129 7.07 6.59 19.54
CA PHE A 129 7.90 5.80 20.46
C PHE A 129 9.41 5.82 20.13
N VAL A 130 9.79 5.99 18.87
CA VAL A 130 11.21 6.02 18.48
C VAL A 130 11.85 7.38 18.80
N ASP A 131 11.08 8.47 18.73
CA ASP A 131 11.56 9.79 19.14
C ASP A 131 11.76 9.89 20.66
N GLU A 132 10.94 9.18 21.46
CA GLU A 132 11.05 9.16 22.92
C GLU A 132 12.35 8.48 23.41
N GLN A 133 12.84 7.45 22.72
CA GLN A 133 14.11 6.79 23.05
C GLN A 133 15.36 7.62 22.71
N ARG A 134 15.24 8.63 21.84
CA ARG A 134 16.35 9.55 21.52
C ARG A 134 16.47 10.70 22.52
N GLY A 135 15.47 10.91 23.38
CA GLY A 135 15.44 12.00 24.37
C GLY A 135 16.01 11.65 25.76
N LYS A 136 16.33 10.38 26.05
CA LYS A 136 16.85 10.00 27.36
C LYS A 136 18.37 10.27 27.43
N PRO A 137 18.86 11.22 28.26
CA PRO A 137 20.30 11.38 28.45
C PRO A 137 20.88 10.08 29.03
N PRO A 138 22.12 9.69 28.66
CA PRO A 138 22.77 8.53 29.23
C PRO A 138 22.79 8.70 30.75
N GLY A 139 22.16 7.77 31.45
CA GLY A 139 22.16 7.74 32.90
C GLY A 139 23.61 7.81 33.39
N ARG A 140 23.91 8.79 34.23
CA ARG A 140 25.15 8.83 35.01
C ARG A 140 25.27 7.48 35.73
N THR A 141 26.19 6.65 35.28
CA THR A 141 26.77 5.57 36.07
C THR A 141 27.48 6.25 37.23
N ASN A 142 26.86 6.25 38.41
CA ASN A 142 27.51 6.69 39.63
C ASN A 142 28.62 5.68 39.97
N SER A 143 29.81 6.25 40.15
CA SER A 143 31.04 5.66 40.66
C SER A 143 30.88 5.03 42.03
#